data_AF-A0A158JY23-F1
#
_entry.id   AF-A0A158JY23-F1
#
_cell.length_a   1.000
_cell.length_b   1.000
_cell.length_c   1.000
_cell.angle_alpha   90.00
_cell.angle_beta   90.00
_cell.angle_gamma   90.00
#
_symmetry.space_group_name_H-M   'P 1'
#
loop_
_entity.id
_entity.type
_entity.pdbx_description
1 polymer ?
#
loop_
_entity_poly.entity_id
_entity_poly.type
_entity_poly.pdbx_seq_one_letter_code
_entity_poly.pdbx_strand_id
1 'polypeptide(L)'
;MPSTRVETSRLSELACKQRDAQAAIALLDQSIALRHRRIALIRYLHAQYLDAPLEARHHDYVKTIAARLSAETLARVAGAARARLRV
;
A
#
# COMPACT_ATOMS: atom_id res chain seq x y z
N MET A 1 -17.57 19.15 11.93
CA MET A 1 -17.53 18.38 10.67
C MET A 1 -16.12 17.81 10.43
N PRO A 2 -15.78 16.59 10.89
CA PRO A 2 -14.54 15.93 10.48
C PRO A 2 -14.82 14.49 10.02
N SER A 3 -15.57 14.30 8.93
CA SER A 3 -16.07 12.96 8.57
C SER A 3 -15.30 12.26 7.43
N THR A 4 -14.48 12.97 6.66
CA THR A 4 -13.87 12.40 5.44
C THR A 4 -12.66 11.50 5.69
N ARG A 5 -11.95 11.61 6.81
CA ARG A 5 -10.72 10.85 7.05
C ARG A 5 -10.99 9.43 7.59
N VAL A 6 -12.12 9.22 8.26
CA VAL A 6 -12.51 7.91 8.83
C VAL A 6 -13.18 7.03 7.78
N GLU A 7 -13.96 7.61 6.86
CA GLU A 7 -14.57 6.86 5.76
C GLU A 7 -13.54 6.25 4.81
N THR A 8 -12.49 7.00 4.45
CA THR A 8 -11.39 6.45 3.64
C THR A 8 -10.65 5.32 4.36
N SER A 9 -10.54 5.38 5.69
CA SER A 9 -9.91 4.30 6.48
C SER A 9 -10.78 3.04 6.50
N ARG A 10 -12.10 3.17 6.71
CA ARG A 10 -13.04 2.04 6.65
C ARG A 10 -13.12 1.43 5.25
N LEU A 11 -13.14 2.24 4.20
CA LEU A 11 -13.06 1.76 2.82
C LEU A 11 -11.74 1.02 2.56
N SER A 12 -10.63 1.52 3.08
CA SER A 12 -9.34 0.82 2.96
C SER A 12 -9.26 -0.47 3.77
N GLU A 13 -9.91 -0.54 4.93
CA GLU A 13 -10.06 -1.78 5.71
C GLU A 13 -10.97 -2.80 5.02
N LEU A 14 -12.08 -2.36 4.43
CA LEU A 14 -12.99 -3.21 3.64
C LEU A 14 -12.33 -3.73 2.37
N ALA A 15 -11.61 -2.87 1.64
CA ALA A 15 -10.82 -3.26 0.47
C ALA A 15 -9.73 -4.28 0.82
N CYS A 16 -9.04 -4.10 1.95
CA CYS A 16 -8.11 -5.11 2.46
C CYS A 16 -8.81 -6.42 2.82
N LYS A 17 -10.00 -6.37 3.45
CA LYS A 17 -10.78 -7.56 3.81
C LYS A 17 -11.31 -8.33 2.60
N GLN A 18 -11.70 -7.64 1.52
CA GLN A 18 -12.20 -8.28 0.30
C GLN A 18 -11.12 -8.81 -0.62
N ARG A 19 -9.82 -8.59 -0.31
CA ARG A 19 -8.70 -8.95 -1.21
C ARG A 19 -8.88 -8.40 -2.64
N ASP A 20 -9.49 -7.23 -2.76
CA ASP A 20 -9.73 -6.60 -4.05
C ASP A 20 -8.42 -6.04 -4.62
N ALA A 21 -7.89 -6.71 -5.64
CA ALA A 21 -6.69 -6.30 -6.36
C ALA A 21 -6.82 -4.87 -6.93
N GLN A 22 -7.99 -4.53 -7.48
CA GLN A 22 -8.28 -3.19 -8.01
C GLN A 22 -8.30 -2.13 -6.91
N ALA A 23 -8.87 -2.45 -5.74
CA ALA A 23 -8.89 -1.52 -4.61
C ALA A 23 -7.48 -1.31 -4.03
N ALA A 24 -6.64 -2.35 -4.02
CA ALA A 24 -5.24 -2.22 -3.61
C ALA A 24 -4.45 -1.27 -4.52
N ILE A 25 -4.70 -1.28 -5.84
CA ILE A 25 -4.10 -0.35 -6.80
C ILE A 25 -4.62 1.08 -6.59
N ALA A 26 -5.94 1.27 -6.46
CA ALA A 26 -6.51 2.60 -6.23
C ALA A 26 -5.96 3.23 -4.93
N LEU A 27 -5.82 2.42 -3.88
CA LEU A 27 -5.20 2.83 -2.62
C LEU A 27 -3.69 3.11 -2.80
N LEU A 28 -2.99 2.37 -3.64
CA LEU A 28 -1.60 2.64 -3.96
C LEU A 28 -1.46 4.01 -4.65
N ASP A 29 -2.23 4.26 -5.71
CA ASP A 29 -2.22 5.52 -6.46
C ASP A 29 -2.53 6.71 -5.54
N GLN A 30 -3.53 6.58 -4.65
CA GLN A 30 -3.82 7.59 -3.63
C GLN A 30 -2.63 7.83 -2.67
N SER A 31 -1.88 6.80 -2.30
CA SER A 31 -0.70 6.94 -1.43
C SER A 31 0.47 7.58 -2.14
N ILE A 32 0.59 7.36 -3.45
CA ILE A 32 1.55 8.04 -4.32
C ILE A 32 1.21 9.53 -4.39
N ALA A 33 -0.07 9.87 -4.64
CA ALA A 33 -0.56 11.24 -4.66
C ALA A 33 -0.31 11.97 -3.32
N LEU A 34 -0.53 11.28 -2.20
CA LEU A 34 -0.26 11.80 -0.85
C LEU A 34 1.22 11.75 -0.43
N ARG A 35 2.12 11.27 -1.31
CA ARG A 35 3.57 11.07 -1.05
C ARG A 35 3.87 10.23 0.19
N HIS A 36 2.97 9.34 0.58
CA HIS A 36 3.11 8.45 1.72
C HIS A 36 4.03 7.26 1.38
N ARG A 37 5.35 7.46 1.52
CA ARG A 37 6.36 6.46 1.13
C ARG A 37 6.15 5.09 1.78
N ARG A 38 5.90 5.09 3.10
CA ARG A 38 5.78 3.86 3.90
C ARG A 38 4.49 3.10 3.59
N ILE A 39 3.37 3.83 3.44
CA ILE A 39 2.05 3.23 3.15
C ILE A 39 1.98 2.76 1.69
N ALA A 40 2.55 3.53 0.75
CA ALA A 40 2.65 3.12 -0.64
C ALA A 40 3.39 1.79 -0.78
N LEU A 41 4.48 1.59 -0.04
CA LEU A 41 5.24 0.33 -0.09
C LEU A 41 4.44 -0.86 0.46
N ILE A 42 3.69 -0.67 1.55
CA ILE A 42 2.78 -1.69 2.10
C ILE A 42 1.71 -2.06 1.08
N ARG A 43 1.07 -1.06 0.46
CA ARG A 43 -0.01 -1.26 -0.51
C ARG A 43 0.49 -1.91 -1.80
N TYR A 44 1.70 -1.55 -2.23
CA TYR A 44 2.36 -2.20 -3.36
C TYR A 44 2.65 -3.68 -3.10
N LEU A 45 3.24 -4.01 -1.94
CA LEU A 45 3.47 -5.42 -1.57
C LEU A 45 2.16 -6.21 -1.46
N HIS A 46 1.09 -5.55 -0.98
CA HIS A 46 -0.22 -6.16 -0.91
C HIS A 46 -0.81 -6.42 -2.31
N ALA A 47 -0.75 -5.43 -3.20
CA ALA A 47 -1.17 -5.57 -4.59
C ALA A 47 -0.35 -6.67 -5.32
N GLN A 48 0.96 -6.77 -5.05
CA GLN A 48 1.82 -7.82 -5.59
C GLN A 48 1.41 -9.21 -5.07
N TYR A 49 1.03 -9.33 -3.79
CA TYR A 49 0.56 -10.59 -3.21
C TYR A 49 -0.80 -11.03 -3.74
N LEU A 50 -1.64 -10.07 -4.17
CA LEU A 50 -2.95 -10.32 -4.76
C LEU A 50 -2.90 -10.51 -6.29
N ASP A 51 -1.71 -10.59 -6.87
CA ASP A 51 -1.49 -10.65 -8.33
C ASP A 51 -2.20 -9.52 -9.08
N ALA A 52 -2.29 -8.35 -8.46
CA ALA A 52 -2.96 -7.20 -9.04
C ALA A 52 -2.19 -6.69 -10.28
N PRO A 53 -2.88 -6.12 -11.29
CA PRO A 53 -2.24 -5.58 -12.48
C PRO A 53 -1.43 -4.31 -12.18
N LEU A 54 -0.24 -4.50 -11.62
CA LEU A 54 0.70 -3.45 -11.27
C LEU A 54 1.39 -2.96 -12.55
N GLU A 55 1.17 -1.69 -12.88
CA GLU A 55 1.89 -1.04 -13.98
C GLU A 55 3.34 -0.68 -13.60
N ALA A 56 4.22 -0.55 -14.61
CA ALA A 56 5.64 -0.20 -14.46
C ALA A 56 5.88 1.06 -13.61
N ARG A 57 4.97 2.06 -13.67
CA ARG A 57 5.02 3.28 -12.83
C ARG A 57 5.02 2.97 -11.32
N HIS A 58 4.31 1.93 -10.89
CA HIS A 58 4.26 1.51 -9.50
C HIS A 58 5.58 0.86 -9.07
N HIS A 59 6.16 0.02 -9.94
CA HIS A 59 7.47 -0.59 -9.72
C HIS A 59 8.57 0.46 -9.62
N ASP A 60 8.58 1.45 -10.51
CA ASP A 60 9.59 2.51 -10.53
C ASP A 60 9.50 3.42 -9.29
N TYR A 61 8.29 3.79 -8.89
CA TYR A 61 8.07 4.59 -7.68
C TYR A 61 8.54 3.85 -6.42
N VAL A 62 8.24 2.55 -6.32
CA VAL A 62 8.69 1.73 -5.19
C VAL A 62 10.18 1.50 -5.22
N LYS A 63 10.79 1.31 -6.40
CA LYS A 63 12.25 1.22 -6.55
C LYS A 63 12.95 2.50 -6.09
N THR A 64 12.39 3.66 -6.44
CA THR A 64 12.89 4.97 -5.99
C THR A 64 12.74 5.16 -4.48
N ILE A 65 11.63 4.70 -3.90
CA ILE A 65 11.41 4.72 -2.45
C ILE A 65 12.34 3.76 -1.73
N ALA A 66 12.53 2.56 -2.26
CA ALA A 66 13.40 1.54 -1.72
C ALA A 66 14.87 1.98 -1.76
N ALA A 67 15.29 2.65 -2.83
CA ALA A 67 16.63 3.26 -2.90
C ALA A 67 16.85 4.36 -1.85
N ARG A 68 15.77 4.99 -1.36
CA ARG A 68 15.80 6.03 -0.32
C ARG A 68 15.60 5.49 1.10
N LEU A 69 15.24 4.23 1.28
CA LEU A 69 14.97 3.60 2.56
C LEU A 69 16.03 2.53 2.84
N SER A 70 16.59 2.50 4.05
CA SER A 70 17.46 1.40 4.45
C SER A 70 16.70 0.07 4.41
N ALA A 71 17.41 -1.01 4.05
CA ALA A 71 16.88 -2.37 3.97
C ALA A 71 16.15 -2.81 5.25
N GLU A 72 16.62 -2.38 6.43
CA GLU A 72 15.94 -2.61 7.71
C GLU A 72 14.56 -1.95 7.81
N THR A 73 14.41 -0.74 7.27
CA THR A 73 13.11 -0.05 7.27
C THR A 73 12.15 -0.76 6.32
N LEU A 74 12.64 -1.19 5.16
CA LEU A 74 11.93 -2.04 4.22
C LEU A 74 11.44 -3.33 4.88
N ALA A 75 12.33 -4.04 5.58
CA ALA A 75 12.00 -5.28 6.29
C ALA A 75 10.93 -5.06 7.38
N ARG A 76 11.04 -3.99 8.17
CA ARG A 76 10.01 -3.61 9.16
C ARG A 76 8.67 -3.29 8.53
N VAL A 77 8.68 -2.63 7.37
CA VAL A 77 7.46 -2.27 6.63
C VAL A 77 6.80 -3.51 6.03
N ALA A 78 7.58 -4.39 5.40
CA ALA A 78 7.10 -5.66 4.88
C ALA A 78 6.55 -6.56 6.00
N GLY A 79 7.23 -6.62 7.15
CA GLY A 79 6.75 -7.34 8.34
C GLY A 79 5.41 -6.79 8.85
N ALA A 80 5.28 -5.47 8.95
CA ALA A 80 4.02 -4.83 9.38
C ALA A 80 2.88 -5.03 8.36
N ALA A 81 3.18 -5.04 7.06
CA ALA A 81 2.22 -5.37 6.01
C ALA A 81 1.71 -6.80 6.16
N ARG A 82 2.63 -7.75 6.34
CA ARG A 82 2.33 -9.17 6.48
C ARG A 82 1.57 -9.49 7.76
N ALA A 83 1.85 -8.79 8.85
CA ALA A 83 1.09 -8.89 10.10
C ALA A 83 -0.35 -8.41 9.94
N ARG A 84 -0.57 -7.30 9.20
CA ARG A 84 -1.92 -6.78 8.89
C ARG A 84 -2.71 -7.67 7.93
N LEU A 85 -2.04 -8.48 7.12
CA LEU A 85 -2.63 -9.45 6.21
C LEU A 85 -3.10 -10.75 6.88
N ARG A 86 -2.66 -10.99 8.12
CA ARG A 86 -2.88 -12.25 8.85
C ARG A 86 -3.98 -12.15 9.92
N VAL A 87 -4.63 -10.98 10.02
CA VAL A 87 -5.76 -10.67 10.91
C VAL A 87 -7.03 -10.60 10.08
#